data_AF-A0A6N7GF92-F1
#
_entry.id   AF-A0A6N7GF92-F1
#
_cell.length_a   1.000
_cell.length_b   1.000
_cell.length_c   1.000
_cell.angle_alpha   90.00
_cell.angle_beta   90.00
_cell.angle_gamma   90.00
#
_symmetry.space_group_name_H-M   'P 1'
#
loop_
_entity.id
_entity.type
_entity.pdbx_description
1 polymer ?
#
loop_
_entity_poly.entity_id
_entity_poly.type
_entity_poly.pdbx_seq_one_letter_code
_entity_poly.pdbx_strand_id
1 'polypeptide(L)'
;MRSIVARAPRRYQVVRYVGLEQLVADSADGYYAALLESTHGWYEDSATPWPWLTYFVRLLAEAYRRFGSRLADEQLAGTKQERVREFVLDQAPAVFRVADVRSALPGVSDPTIRLVLNELRKLGYLAADGVGRSARWRRVRPE
;
A
#
# COMPACT_ATOMS: atom_id res chain seq x y z
N MET A 1 13.05 -29.00 -11.30
CA MET A 1 12.55 -29.20 -9.91
C MET A 1 13.74 -29.30 -8.95
N ARG A 2 13.99 -28.23 -8.17
CA ARG A 2 14.64 -28.17 -6.85
C ARG A 2 14.92 -26.70 -6.54
N SER A 3 13.98 -26.08 -5.81
CA SER A 3 14.11 -24.72 -5.28
C SER A 3 14.99 -24.78 -4.04
N ILE A 4 16.08 -24.01 -4.02
CA ILE A 4 16.91 -23.80 -2.83
C ILE A 4 16.30 -22.62 -2.08
N VAL A 5 15.67 -22.90 -0.94
CA VAL A 5 15.16 -21.88 -0.01
C VAL A 5 16.28 -21.53 0.95
N ALA A 6 16.91 -20.37 0.75
CA ALA A 6 17.77 -19.74 1.75
C ALA A 6 16.92 -18.83 2.65
N ARG A 7 16.95 -19.08 3.96
CA ARG A 7 16.20 -18.32 4.98
C ARG A 7 17.06 -17.16 5.49
N ALA A 8 16.73 -15.93 5.11
CA ALA A 8 17.33 -14.71 5.67
C ALA A 8 16.57 -14.24 6.94
N PRO A 9 17.25 -13.64 7.94
CA PRO A 9 16.62 -13.13 9.15
C PRO A 9 15.78 -11.87 8.88
N ARG A 10 14.64 -11.81 9.59
CA ARG A 10 13.55 -10.83 9.47
C ARG A 10 14.04 -9.38 9.56
N ARG A 11 13.93 -8.60 8.47
CA ARG A 11 13.57 -7.16 8.48
C ARG A 11 13.38 -6.50 7.11
N TYR A 12 12.90 -7.21 6.09
CA TYR A 12 12.25 -6.57 4.95
C TYR A 12 11.11 -7.49 4.51
N GLN A 13 9.87 -6.99 4.52
CA GLN A 13 8.83 -7.61 3.69
C GLN A 13 9.31 -7.43 2.26
N VAL A 14 9.92 -8.48 1.71
CA VAL A 14 10.25 -8.52 0.29
C VAL A 14 8.90 -8.50 -0.41
N VAL A 15 8.51 -7.32 -0.90
CA VAL A 15 7.36 -7.15 -1.79
C VAL A 15 7.55 -8.22 -2.86
N ARG A 16 6.62 -9.17 -2.90
CA ARG A 16 6.72 -10.37 -3.74
C ARG A 16 6.89 -9.87 -5.19
N TYR A 17 8.09 -10.07 -5.75
CA TYR A 17 8.48 -9.72 -7.12
C TYR A 17 7.43 -10.26 -8.09
N VAL A 18 6.45 -9.43 -8.43
CA VAL A 18 5.51 -9.69 -9.50
C VAL A 18 5.23 -8.36 -10.15
N GLY A 19 5.58 -8.28 -11.44
CA GLY A 19 4.66 -7.59 -12.34
C GLY A 19 5.27 -6.78 -13.46
N LEU A 20 6.51 -6.99 -13.88
CA LEU A 20 6.95 -6.46 -15.19
C LEU A 20 7.05 -7.59 -16.19
N GLU A 21 7.79 -8.65 -15.86
CA GLU A 21 7.93 -9.84 -16.70
C GLU A 21 6.58 -10.52 -16.94
N GLN A 22 5.73 -10.59 -15.91
CA GLN A 22 4.37 -11.13 -16.06
C GLN A 22 3.48 -10.21 -16.89
N LEU A 23 3.59 -8.88 -16.76
CA LEU A 23 2.84 -7.95 -17.60
C LEU A 23 3.26 -8.05 -19.07
N VAL A 24 4.57 -8.20 -19.34
CA VAL A 24 5.09 -8.45 -20.68
C VAL A 24 4.58 -9.80 -21.20
N ALA A 25 4.59 -10.85 -20.38
CA ALA A 25 4.07 -12.17 -20.78
C ALA A 25 2.56 -12.12 -21.09
N ASP A 26 1.77 -11.44 -20.26
CA ASP A 26 0.33 -11.24 -20.45
C ASP A 26 0.01 -10.37 -21.68
N SER A 27 0.98 -9.57 -22.16
CA SER A 27 0.84 -8.68 -23.33
C SER A 27 1.86 -8.96 -24.43
N ALA A 28 2.27 -10.24 -24.57
CA ALA A 28 3.33 -10.66 -25.49
C ALA A 28 3.07 -10.22 -26.94
N ASP A 29 1.84 -10.31 -27.42
CA ASP A 29 1.47 -9.88 -28.78
C ASP A 29 1.72 -8.38 -28.98
N GLY A 30 1.35 -7.56 -27.98
CA GLY A 30 1.57 -6.11 -28.00
C GLY A 30 3.05 -5.74 -27.92
N TYR A 31 3.83 -6.49 -27.15
CA TYR A 31 5.29 -6.35 -27.09
C TYR A 31 5.92 -6.59 -28.48
N TYR A 32 5.60 -7.71 -29.13
CA TYR A 32 6.17 -8.06 -30.42
C TYR A 32 5.68 -7.15 -31.55
N ALA A 33 4.42 -6.72 -31.52
CA ALA A 33 3.88 -5.77 -32.50
C ALA A 33 4.60 -4.41 -32.42
N ALA A 34 4.74 -3.84 -31.21
CA ALA A 34 5.42 -2.57 -31.03
C ALA A 34 6.92 -2.66 -31.39
N LEU A 35 7.56 -3.80 -31.12
CA LEU A 35 8.95 -4.04 -31.52
C LEU A 35 9.08 -4.12 -33.04
N LEU A 36 8.21 -4.87 -33.72
CA LEU A 36 8.21 -5.00 -35.17
C LEU A 36 7.97 -3.66 -35.87
N GLU A 37 7.02 -2.87 -35.37
CA GLU A 37 6.74 -1.54 -35.90
C GLU A 37 7.94 -0.60 -35.70
N SER A 38 8.66 -0.74 -34.58
CA SER A 38 9.82 0.10 -34.29
C SER A 38 11.08 -0.27 -35.08
N THR A 39 11.16 -1.50 -35.58
CA THR A 39 12.28 -1.97 -36.40
C THR A 39 11.98 -1.96 -37.90
N HIS A 40 10.75 -1.61 -38.30
CA HIS A 40 10.40 -1.49 -39.70
C HIS A 40 11.17 -0.34 -40.37
N GLY A 41 11.79 -0.61 -41.52
CA GLY A 41 12.60 0.38 -42.22
C GLY A 41 14.02 0.54 -41.63
N TRP A 42 14.52 -0.45 -40.89
CA TRP A 42 15.85 -0.43 -40.29
C TRP A 42 16.98 -0.30 -41.32
N TYR A 43 16.85 -0.93 -42.48
CA TYR A 43 17.84 -0.85 -43.55
C TYR A 43 17.79 0.48 -44.30
N GLU A 44 16.63 1.14 -44.26
CA GLU A 44 16.31 2.39 -44.93
C GLU A 44 16.47 3.63 -44.01
N ASP A 45 16.97 3.45 -42.78
CA ASP A 45 17.11 4.49 -41.74
C ASP A 45 15.81 5.25 -41.43
N SER A 46 14.67 4.60 -41.68
CA SER A 46 13.34 5.15 -41.39
C SER A 46 12.70 4.55 -40.13
N ALA A 47 13.43 3.67 -39.45
CA ALA A 47 12.97 3.03 -38.22
C ALA A 47 12.82 4.06 -37.08
N THR A 48 11.81 3.86 -36.24
CA THR A 48 11.51 4.80 -35.16
C THR A 48 11.24 4.07 -33.85
N PRO A 49 11.84 4.49 -32.72
CA PRO A 49 11.67 3.81 -31.43
C PRO A 49 10.32 4.12 -30.75
N TRP A 50 9.56 5.09 -31.27
CA TRP A 50 8.36 5.61 -30.61
C TRP A 50 7.25 4.58 -30.34
N PRO A 51 6.95 3.61 -31.24
CA PRO A 51 5.95 2.58 -30.96
C PRO A 51 6.33 1.74 -29.74
N TRP A 52 7.59 1.29 -29.65
CA TRP A 52 8.08 0.51 -28.51
C TRP A 52 8.13 1.32 -27.22
N LEU A 53 8.61 2.57 -27.26
CA LEU A 53 8.60 3.45 -26.08
C LEU A 53 7.18 3.72 -25.56
N THR A 54 6.23 3.90 -26.47
CA THR A 54 4.81 4.09 -26.12
C THR A 54 4.24 2.86 -25.43
N TYR A 55 4.51 1.66 -25.97
CA TYR A 55 4.14 0.41 -25.31
C TYR A 55 4.76 0.31 -23.91
N PHE A 56 6.06 0.58 -23.79
CA PHE A 56 6.80 0.44 -22.54
C PHE A 56 6.28 1.39 -21.44
N VAL A 57 6.02 2.65 -21.75
CA VAL A 57 5.47 3.61 -20.77
C VAL A 57 4.06 3.22 -20.33
N ARG A 58 3.23 2.69 -21.24
CA ARG A 58 1.90 2.16 -20.88
C ARG A 58 2.00 0.96 -19.94
N LEU A 59 2.94 0.05 -20.21
CA LEU A 59 3.23 -1.09 -19.35
C LEU A 59 3.66 -0.65 -17.94
N LEU A 60 4.54 0.35 -17.85
CA LEU A 60 4.97 0.94 -16.58
C LEU A 60 3.83 1.61 -15.82
N ALA A 61 2.98 2.36 -16.52
CA ALA A 61 1.80 2.97 -15.91
C ALA A 61 0.86 1.90 -15.34
N GLU A 62 0.64 0.80 -16.06
CA GLU A 62 -0.16 -0.33 -15.58
C GLU A 62 0.46 -1.01 -14.36
N ALA A 63 1.77 -1.24 -14.38
CA ALA A 63 2.49 -1.77 -13.24
C ALA A 63 2.30 -0.88 -12.00
N TYR A 64 2.38 0.45 -12.18
CA TYR A 64 2.17 1.41 -11.10
C TYR A 64 0.73 1.40 -10.60
N ARG A 65 -0.27 1.29 -11.47
CA ARG A 65 -1.68 1.15 -11.06
C ARG A 65 -1.91 -0.13 -10.25
N ARG A 66 -1.39 -1.28 -10.71
CA ARG A 66 -1.51 -2.56 -9.99
C ARG A 66 -0.77 -2.53 -8.66
N PHE A 67 0.34 -1.80 -8.59
CA PHE A 67 1.05 -1.56 -7.33
C PHE A 67 0.21 -0.70 -6.39
N GLY A 68 -0.33 0.43 -6.87
CA GLY A 68 -1.21 1.31 -6.11
C GLY A 68 -2.49 0.63 -5.63
N SER A 69 -3.13 -0.20 -6.47
CA SER A 69 -4.33 -0.95 -6.08
C SER A 69 -4.02 -2.01 -5.03
N ARG A 70 -2.88 -2.70 -5.13
CA ARG A 70 -2.44 -3.64 -4.09
C ARG A 70 -2.10 -2.94 -2.78
N LEU A 71 -1.50 -1.75 -2.82
CA LEU A 71 -1.30 -0.92 -1.63
C LEU A 71 -2.62 -0.44 -1.02
N ALA A 72 -3.62 -0.12 -1.83
CA ALA A 72 -4.96 0.24 -1.34
C ALA A 72 -5.70 -0.96 -0.74
N ASP A 73 -5.61 -2.13 -1.39
CA ASP A 73 -6.16 -3.39 -0.88
C ASP A 73 -5.43 -3.85 0.39
N GLU A 74 -4.12 -3.65 0.49
CA GLU A 74 -3.33 -3.89 1.71
C GLU A 74 -3.64 -2.87 2.83
N GLN A 75 -4.02 -1.64 2.50
CA GLN A 75 -4.53 -0.66 3.48
C GLN A 75 -5.93 -1.06 3.99
N LEU A 76 -6.83 -1.50 3.10
CA LEU A 76 -8.13 -2.07 3.48
C LEU A 76 -7.98 -3.38 4.27
N ALA A 77 -6.93 -4.16 3.97
CA ALA A 77 -6.48 -5.34 4.70
C ALA A 77 -5.44 -5.04 5.79
N GLY A 78 -5.29 -3.77 6.19
CA GLY A 78 -4.42 -3.37 7.28
C GLY A 78 -4.80 -4.15 8.54
N THR A 79 -3.81 -4.48 9.37
CA THR A 79 -4.07 -5.16 10.64
C THR A 79 -5.15 -4.39 11.42
N LYS A 80 -5.87 -5.05 12.33
CA LYS A 80 -6.87 -4.38 13.19
C LYS A 80 -6.33 -3.12 13.88
N GLN A 81 -5.00 -3.02 14.04
CA GLN A 81 -4.31 -1.85 14.59
C GLN A 81 -4.23 -0.67 13.59
N GLU A 82 -3.97 -0.94 12.31
CA GLU A 82 -3.86 0.09 11.27
C GLU A 82 -5.20 0.79 11.04
N ARG A 83 -6.29 0.01 10.97
CA ARG A 83 -7.65 0.56 10.83
C ARG A 83 -8.03 1.47 12.00
N VAL A 84 -7.58 1.14 13.22
CA VAL A 84 -7.77 2.01 14.39
C VAL A 84 -6.91 3.27 14.25
N ARG A 85 -5.68 3.15 13.77
CA ARG A 85 -4.76 4.29 13.59
C ARG A 85 -5.33 5.30 12.59
N GLU A 86 -5.74 4.83 11.42
CA GLU A 86 -6.35 5.66 10.36
C GLU A 86 -7.64 6.33 10.86
N PHE A 87 -8.55 5.56 11.47
CA PHE A 87 -9.78 6.13 12.01
C PHE A 87 -9.50 7.24 13.04
N VAL A 88 -8.56 7.01 13.96
CA VAL A 88 -8.23 7.97 15.02
C VAL A 88 -7.53 9.22 14.47
N LEU A 89 -6.66 9.08 13.48
CA LEU A 89 -5.89 10.20 12.93
C LEU A 89 -6.70 11.03 11.93
N ASP A 90 -7.58 10.40 11.13
CA ASP A 90 -8.19 11.05 9.97
C ASP A 90 -9.70 11.26 10.11
N GLN A 91 -10.42 10.39 10.83
CA GLN A 91 -11.88 10.36 10.83
C GLN A 91 -12.52 10.71 12.18
N ALA A 92 -11.83 10.43 13.28
CA ALA A 92 -12.37 10.64 14.62
C ALA A 92 -12.51 12.13 14.96
N PRO A 93 -13.53 12.51 15.75
CA PRO A 93 -13.64 13.85 16.30
C PRO A 93 -12.41 14.24 17.11
N ALA A 94 -12.14 15.55 17.26
CA ALA A 94 -10.97 16.04 17.99
C ALA A 94 -10.88 15.51 19.44
N VAL A 95 -12.02 15.20 20.05
CA VAL A 95 -12.14 14.51 21.34
C VAL A 95 -13.08 13.31 21.18
N PHE A 96 -12.62 12.13 21.58
CA PHE A 96 -13.37 10.88 21.45
C PHE A 96 -13.12 9.93 22.62
N ARG A 97 -13.93 8.88 22.74
CA ARG A 97 -13.79 7.78 23.70
C ARG A 97 -13.51 6.47 22.97
N VAL A 98 -12.99 5.49 23.70
CA VAL A 98 -12.80 4.12 23.19
C VAL A 98 -14.11 3.51 22.67
N ALA A 99 -15.24 3.84 23.31
CA ALA A 99 -16.57 3.40 22.86
C ALA A 99 -16.92 3.90 21.45
N ASP A 100 -16.52 5.13 21.11
CA ASP A 100 -16.78 5.74 19.81
C ASP A 100 -16.00 5.00 18.71
N VAL A 101 -14.72 4.71 18.97
CA VAL A 101 -13.87 3.90 18.07
C VAL A 101 -14.43 2.48 17.90
N ARG A 102 -14.91 1.86 18.99
CA ARG A 102 -15.51 0.53 18.93
C ARG A 102 -16.79 0.53 18.11
N SER A 103 -17.62 1.57 18.22
CA SER A 103 -18.84 1.71 17.43
C SER A 103 -18.54 1.90 15.94
N ALA A 104 -17.46 2.62 15.61
CA ALA A 104 -17.05 2.84 14.22
C ALA A 104 -16.36 1.62 13.58
N LEU A 105 -15.66 0.81 14.38
CA LEU A 105 -14.87 -0.35 13.93
C LEU A 105 -15.36 -1.66 14.58
N PRO A 106 -16.54 -2.18 14.21
CA PRO A 106 -17.02 -3.46 14.71
C PRO A 106 -16.06 -4.59 14.29
N GLY A 107 -15.73 -5.48 15.24
CA GLY A 107 -14.79 -6.60 15.03
C GLY A 107 -13.34 -6.35 15.49
N VAL A 108 -13.04 -5.13 15.96
CA VAL A 108 -11.79 -4.82 16.67
C VAL A 108 -11.98 -4.94 18.18
N SER A 109 -11.06 -5.63 18.86
CA SER A 109 -11.15 -5.83 20.31
C SER A 109 -10.61 -4.63 21.08
N ASP A 110 -11.16 -4.38 22.27
CA ASP A 110 -10.69 -3.33 23.19
C ASP A 110 -9.18 -3.31 23.44
N PRO A 111 -8.50 -4.47 23.64
CA PRO A 111 -7.05 -4.49 23.80
C PRO A 111 -6.32 -3.91 22.60
N THR A 112 -6.77 -4.23 21.37
CA THR A 112 -6.17 -3.71 20.14
C THR A 112 -6.35 -2.19 20.04
N ILE A 113 -7.55 -1.69 20.35
CA ILE A 113 -7.81 -0.23 20.34
C ILE A 113 -6.90 0.47 21.35
N ARG A 114 -6.83 -0.04 22.59
CA ARG A 114 -6.00 0.55 23.64
C ARG A 114 -4.50 0.52 23.31
N LEU A 115 -4.03 -0.54 22.66
CA LEU A 115 -2.65 -0.65 22.23
C LEU A 115 -2.29 0.47 21.25
N VAL A 116 -3.10 0.68 20.22
CA VAL A 116 -2.88 1.73 19.22
C VAL A 116 -2.98 3.13 19.83
N LEU A 117 -3.97 3.39 20.68
CA LEU A 117 -4.10 4.69 21.35
C LEU A 117 -2.89 5.00 22.24
N ASN A 118 -2.35 4.00 22.94
CA ASN A 118 -1.15 4.16 23.74
C ASN A 118 0.10 4.39 22.90
N GLU A 119 0.23 3.73 21.74
CA GLU A 119 1.32 4.01 20.79
C GLU A 119 1.25 5.44 20.26
N LEU A 120 0.07 5.88 19.80
CA LEU A 120 -0.14 7.23 19.29
C LEU A 120 0.10 8.31 20.37
N ARG A 121 -0.23 8.00 21.63
CA ARG A 121 0.13 8.85 22.78
C ARG A 121 1.64 8.96 22.97
N LYS A 122 2.37 7.84 22.89
CA LYS A 122 3.84 7.83 22.99
C LYS A 122 4.50 8.63 21.86
N LEU A 123 3.90 8.61 20.67
CA LEU A 123 4.35 9.36 19.50
C LEU A 123 3.92 10.84 19.52
N GLY A 124 3.18 11.28 20.54
CA GLY A 124 2.77 12.69 20.68
C GLY A 124 1.57 13.12 19.83
N TYR A 125 0.86 12.19 19.18
CA TYR A 125 -0.34 12.49 18.39
C TYR A 125 -1.61 12.56 19.22
N LEU A 126 -1.62 11.96 20.41
CA LEU A 126 -2.79 11.90 21.29
C LEU A 126 -2.45 12.26 22.74
N ALA A 127 -3.40 12.88 23.43
CA ALA A 127 -3.39 13.07 24.87
C ALA A 127 -4.62 12.39 25.49
N ALA A 128 -4.46 11.82 26.70
CA ALA A 128 -5.55 11.22 27.45
C ALA A 128 -5.94 12.15 28.61
N ASP A 129 -7.20 12.56 28.66
CA ASP A 129 -7.76 13.44 29.70
C ASP A 129 -8.24 12.65 30.94
N GLY A 130 -7.77 11.41 31.14
CA GLY A 130 -8.13 10.58 32.29
C GLY A 130 -7.70 9.10 32.19
N VAL A 131 -8.00 8.33 33.24
CA VAL A 131 -7.66 6.89 33.34
C VAL A 131 -8.94 6.05 33.37
N GLY A 132 -8.99 4.97 32.60
CA GLY A 132 -10.08 3.98 32.65
C GLY A 132 -11.01 3.96 31.42
N ARG A 133 -12.19 3.34 31.57
CA ARG A 133 -13.17 3.13 30.48
C ARG A 133 -13.84 4.43 29.98
N SER A 134 -13.91 5.44 30.84
CA SER A 134 -14.48 6.76 30.53
C SER A 134 -13.43 7.79 30.09
N ALA A 135 -12.16 7.37 29.94
CA ALA A 135 -11.08 8.23 29.50
C ALA A 135 -11.41 8.85 28.14
N ARG A 136 -11.28 10.18 28.06
CA ARG A 136 -11.39 10.93 26.81
C ARG A 136 -10.00 11.04 26.20
N TRP A 137 -9.93 10.86 24.90
CA TRP A 137 -8.73 10.99 24.09
C TRP A 137 -8.88 12.22 23.23
N ARG A 138 -7.82 13.01 23.14
CA ARG A 138 -7.77 14.22 22.33
C ARG A 138 -6.63 14.11 21.34
N ARG A 139 -6.88 14.49 20.09
CA ARG A 139 -5.82 14.65 19.09
C ARG A 139 -5.04 15.93 19.39
N VAL A 140 -3.73 15.79 19.57
CA VAL A 140 -2.79 16.90 19.71
C VAL A 140 -1.97 16.98 18.44
N ARG A 141 -1.71 18.19 17.94
CA ARG A 141 -0.75 18.37 16.87
C ARG A 141 0.64 18.21 17.49
N PRO A 142 1.51 17.33 16.96
CA PRO A 142 2.89 17.33 17.38
C PRO A 142 3.52 18.68 17.04
N GLU A 143 4.31 19.21 17.96
CA GLU A 143 5.12 20.42 17.78
C GLU A 143 6.37 20.13 16.96
#